data_AF-A0A7W0ICE0-F1
#
_entry.id   AF-A0A7W0ICE0-F1
#
_cell.length_a   1.000
_cell.length_b   1.000
_cell.length_c   1.000
_cell.angle_alpha   90.00
_cell.angle_beta   90.00
_cell.angle_gamma   90.00
#
_symmetry.space_group_name_H-M   'P 1'
#
loop_
_entity.id
_entity.type
_entity.pdbx_description
1 polymer ?
#
loop_
_entity_poly.entity_id
_entity_poly.type
_entity_poly.pdbx_seq_one_letter_code
_entity_poly.pdbx_strand_id
1 'polypeptide(L)' 'MKTCHRFATIKADFERDVSFLCGHAERHRGSAPAKTSAKHAVSVKRNMARALNAHLERCPECG' A
#
# COMPACT_ATOMS: atom_id res chain seq x y z
N MET A 1 -2.92 -19.72 5.01
CA MET A 1 -3.52 -18.83 4.01
C MET A 1 -2.81 -19.06 2.70
N LYS A 2 -3.50 -19.64 1.72
CA LYS A 2 -2.97 -19.65 0.35
C LYS A 2 -3.16 -18.24 -0.20
N THR A 3 -2.08 -17.68 -0.76
CA THR A 3 -2.16 -16.40 -1.49
C THR A 3 -1.78 -16.68 -2.93
N CYS A 4 -2.60 -16.15 -3.82
CA CYS A 4 -2.56 -16.32 -5.26
C CYS A 4 -1.71 -15.20 -5.87
N HIS A 5 -1.24 -15.38 -7.10
CA HIS A 5 -0.34 -14.41 -7.75
C HIS A 5 -0.90 -12.99 -7.76
N ARG A 6 -2.22 -12.85 -7.98
CA ARG A 6 -2.90 -11.55 -7.98
C ARG A 6 -2.85 -10.84 -6.64
N PHE A 7 -2.93 -11.57 -5.52
CA PHE A 7 -2.74 -11.00 -4.18
C PHE A 7 -1.34 -10.43 -4.02
N ALA A 8 -0.32 -11.18 -4.45
CA ALA A 8 1.06 -10.74 -4.39
C ALA A 8 1.29 -9.49 -5.27
N THR A 9 0.70 -9.44 -6.47
CA THR A 9 0.76 -8.25 -7.34
C THR A 9 0.11 -7.03 -6.69
N ILE A 10 -1.12 -7.15 -6.18
CA ILE A 10 -1.82 -6.05 -5.51
C ILE A 10 -0.98 -5.53 -4.34
N LYS A 11 -0.45 -6.42 -3.51
CA LYS A 11 0.40 -6.06 -2.39
C LYS A 11 1.66 -5.33 -2.85
N ALA A 12 2.35 -5.85 -3.87
CA ALA A 12 3.58 -5.27 -4.38
C ALA A 12 3.39 -3.85 -4.95
N ASP A 13 2.28 -3.62 -5.66
CA ASP A 13 1.96 -2.29 -6.21
C ASP A 13 1.73 -1.27 -5.09
N PHE A 14 0.93 -1.61 -4.08
CA PHE A 14 0.74 -0.74 -2.93
C PHE A 14 2.02 -0.51 -2.11
N GLU A 15 2.85 -1.54 -1.94
CA GLU A 15 4.13 -1.43 -1.24
C GLU A 15 5.07 -0.47 -1.99
N ARG A 16 5.10 -0.51 -3.33
CA ARG A 16 5.88 0.42 -4.15
C ARG A 16 5.42 1.86 -3.95
N ASP A 17 4.12 2.11 -3.95
CA ASP A 17 3.56 3.46 -3.71
C ASP A 17 3.90 3.97 -2.30
N VAL A 18 3.78 3.12 -1.29
CA VAL A 18 4.16 3.46 0.09
C VAL A 18 5.64 3.80 0.17
N SER A 19 6.51 2.98 -0.41
CA SER A 19 7.96 3.23 -0.43
C SER A 19 8.30 4.53 -1.14
N PHE A 20 7.63 4.85 -2.25
CA PHE A 20 7.80 6.12 -2.94
C PHE A 20 7.40 7.31 -2.08
N LEU A 21 6.23 7.26 -1.44
CA LEU A 21 5.73 8.33 -0.59
C LEU A 21 6.58 8.54 0.66
N CYS A 22 7.04 7.46 1.29
CA CYS A 22 7.98 7.52 2.41
C CYS A 22 9.32 8.12 1.98
N GLY A 23 9.91 7.64 0.88
CA GLY A 23 11.18 8.16 0.37
C GLY A 23 11.09 9.65 -0.02
N HIS A 24 9.96 10.09 -0.57
CA HIS A 24 9.70 11.51 -0.81
C HIS A 24 9.62 12.30 0.50
N ALA A 25 8.90 11.79 1.50
CA ALA A 25 8.77 12.46 2.80
C ALA A 25 10.11 12.60 3.53
N GLU A 26 10.97 11.59 3.43
CA GLU A 26 12.32 11.61 3.99
C GLU A 26 13.23 12.61 3.28
N ARG A 27 13.25 12.60 1.94
CA ARG A 27 14.08 13.53 1.14
C ARG A 27 13.71 14.99 1.33
N HIS A 28 12.43 15.27 1.56
CA HIS A 28 11.91 16.63 1.72
C HIS A 28 11.53 16.95 3.18
N ARG A 29 12.17 16.30 4.15
CA ARG A 29 11.86 16.42 5.58
C ARG A 29 11.79 17.89 6.01
N GLY A 30 10.72 18.25 6.72
CA GLY A 30 10.46 19.62 7.19
C GLY A 30 9.60 20.46 6.24
N SER A 31 9.43 20.04 4.99
CA SER A 31 8.55 20.70 4.03
C SER A 31 7.08 20.29 4.19
N ALA A 32 6.15 21.15 3.74
CA ALA A 32 4.73 20.81 3.67
C ALA A 32 4.44 19.60 2.76
N PRO A 33 5.06 19.46 1.56
CA PRO A 33 4.95 18.26 0.73
C PRO A 33 5.34 16.98 1.45
N ALA A 34 6.40 16.98 2.26
CA ALA A 34 6.79 15.79 3.02
C ALA A 34 5.72 15.36 4.04
N LYS A 35 5.10 16.32 4.75
CA LYS A 35 4.01 16.03 5.68
C LYS A 35 2.81 15.43 4.95
N THR A 36 2.47 15.95 3.78
CA THR A 36 1.38 15.43 2.95
C THR A 36 1.68 14.03 2.45
N SER A 37 2.89 13.79 1.91
CA SER A 37 3.29 12.47 1.43
C SER A 37 3.34 11.42 2.56
N ALA A 38 3.78 11.79 3.76
CA ALA A 38 3.74 10.91 4.93
C ALA A 38 2.28 10.53 5.31
N LYS A 39 1.37 11.51 5.34
CA LYS A 39 -0.07 11.24 5.57
C LYS A 39 -0.65 10.36 4.46
N HIS A 40 -0.25 10.62 3.22
CA HIS A 40 -0.71 9.85 2.07
C HIS A 40 -0.25 8.40 2.17
N ALA A 41 1.00 8.13 2.57
CA ALA A 41 1.52 6.79 2.78
C ALA A 41 0.68 5.98 3.79
N VAL A 42 0.22 6.63 4.87
CA VAL A 42 -0.68 5.99 5.85
C VAL A 42 -2.03 5.64 5.21
N SER A 43 -2.58 6.54 4.40
CA SER A 43 -3.84 6.29 3.68
C SER A 43 -3.70 5.13 2.68
N VAL A 44 -2.60 5.10 1.92
CA VAL A 44 -2.29 4.04 0.96
C VAL A 44 -2.17 2.69 1.68
N LYS A 45 -1.50 2.61 2.84
CA LYS A 45 -1.47 1.38 3.66
C LYS A 45 -2.87 0.90 4.08
N ARG A 46 -3.77 1.81 4.45
CA ARG A 46 -5.17 1.46 4.79
C ARG A 46 -5.94 0.97 3.56
N ASN A 47 -5.70 1.57 2.40
CA ASN A 47 -6.31 1.14 1.14
C ASN A 47 -5.79 -0.22 0.69
N MET A 48 -4.49 -0.48 0.87
CA MET A 48 -3.90 -1.80 0.66
C MET A 48 -4.61 -2.87 1.49
N ALA A 49 -4.76 -2.66 2.80
CA ALA A 49 -5.46 -3.61 3.66
C ALA A 49 -6.90 -3.87 3.18
N ARG A 50 -7.63 -2.82 2.77
CA ARG A 50 -8.98 -2.96 2.22
C ARG A 50 -9.00 -3.74 0.91
N ALA A 51 -8.08 -3.46 -0.01
CA ALA A 51 -7.98 -4.16 -1.29
C ALA A 51 -7.62 -5.64 -1.12
N LEU A 52 -6.69 -5.95 -0.21
CA LEU A 52 -6.30 -7.32 0.10
C LEU A 52 -7.43 -8.09 0.78
N ASN A 53 -8.14 -7.48 1.74
CA ASN A 53 -9.31 -8.12 2.36
C ASN A 53 -10.42 -8.40 1.35
N ALA A 54 -10.76 -7.41 0.52
CA ALA A 54 -11.75 -7.59 -0.54
C ALA A 54 -11.33 -8.66 -1.56
N HIS A 55 -10.03 -8.84 -1.77
CA HIS A 55 -9.51 -9.91 -2.61
C HIS A 55 -9.68 -11.29 -1.95
N LEU A 56 -9.33 -11.42 -0.67
CA LEU A 56 -9.54 -12.65 0.10
C LEU A 56 -11.02 -13.06 0.15
N GLU A 57 -11.94 -12.11 0.25
CA GLU A 57 -13.39 -12.41 0.27
C GLU A 57 -13.94 -12.93 -1.08
N ARG A 58 -13.27 -12.60 -2.19
CA ARG A 58 -13.81 -12.84 -3.55
C ARG A 58 -13.04 -13.89 -4.33
N CYS A 59 -11.79 -14.17 -3.93
CA CYS A 59 -10.90 -15.00 -4.72
C CYS A 59 -10.95 -16.45 -4.23
N PRO A 60 -11.34 -17.41 -5.09
CA PRO A 60 -11.51 -18.81 -4.69
C PRO A 60 -10.19 -19.53 -4.36
N GLU A 61 -9.06 -19.00 -4.84
CA GLU A 61 -7.72 -19.52 -4.53
C GLU A 61 -7.12 -18.94 -3.25
N CYS A 62 -7.60 -17.76 -2.87
CA CYS A 62 -7.01 -16.92 -1.83
C CYS A 62 -7.89 -17.04 -0.58
N GLY A 63 -7.58 -18.05 0.26
CA GLY A 63 -8.31 -18.42 1.48
C GLY A 63 -7.72 -19.71 2.06
#